data_AF-A0A353WS65-F1
#
_entry.id   AF-A0A353WS65-F1
#
_cell.length_a   1.000
_cell.length_b   1.000
_cell.length_c   1.000
_cell.angle_alpha   90.00
_cell.angle_beta   90.00
_cell.angle_gamma   90.00
#
_symmetry.space_group_name_H-M   'P 1'
#
loop_
_entity.id
_entity.type
_entity.pdbx_description
1 polymer ?
#
loop_
_entity_poly.entity_id
_entity_poly.type
_entity_poly.pdbx_seq_one_letter_code
_entity_poly.pdbx_strand_id
1 'polypeptide(L)'
;MAGNFLKYAADPLNASDMPVDQHELLALCAPRPILISGGLPLADRWQDIMGMYICTTLASPVYELLGGRGLSYGYGEEKDESVCVRTDIFPGVNVGLMGGRLAFRMHDGGHEPGPNWPYFLDFFDRFVVNVSE
;
A
#
# COMPACT_ATOMS: atom_id res chain seq x y z
N MET A 1 -7.30 -19.10 -1.24
CA MET A 1 -5.88 -19.41 -1.54
C MET A 1 -5.82 -20.66 -2.42
N ALA A 2 -4.90 -20.69 -3.39
CA ALA A 2 -4.65 -21.88 -4.20
C ALA A 2 -3.75 -22.87 -3.45
N GLY A 3 -3.92 -24.19 -3.67
CA GLY A 3 -3.12 -25.21 -2.97
C GLY A 3 -1.60 -25.07 -3.18
N ASN A 4 -1.16 -24.57 -4.33
CA ASN A 4 0.26 -24.32 -4.61
C ASN A 4 0.90 -23.28 -3.69
N PHE A 5 0.13 -22.40 -3.05
CA PHE A 5 0.67 -21.38 -2.14
C PHE A 5 1.28 -22.01 -0.88
N LEU A 6 0.79 -23.17 -0.46
CA LEU A 6 1.32 -23.89 0.72
C LEU A 6 2.79 -24.32 0.56
N LYS A 7 3.32 -24.36 -0.67
CA LYS A 7 4.72 -24.69 -0.93
C LYS A 7 5.67 -23.71 -0.23
N TYR A 8 5.26 -22.46 -0.05
CA TYR A 8 6.10 -21.38 0.51
C TYR A 8 5.93 -21.20 2.03
N ALA A 9 5.16 -22.07 2.69
CA ALA A 9 4.83 -21.94 4.11
C ALA A 9 5.80 -22.68 5.05
N ALA A 10 6.64 -23.58 4.53
CA ALA A 10 7.60 -24.38 5.28
C ALA A 10 8.62 -25.05 4.34
N ASP A 11 9.71 -25.55 4.92
CA ASP A 11 10.79 -26.29 4.24
C ASP A 11 10.25 -27.24 3.13
N PRO A 12 10.81 -27.19 1.90
CA PRO A 12 12.08 -26.55 1.53
C PRO A 12 11.98 -25.09 1.05
N LEU A 13 10.77 -24.53 0.86
CA LEU A 13 10.63 -23.14 0.40
C LEU A 13 10.10 -22.24 1.52
N ASN A 14 10.34 -20.94 1.38
CA ASN A 14 9.85 -19.92 2.30
C ASN A 14 9.35 -18.69 1.54
N ALA A 15 8.98 -17.64 2.27
CA ALA A 15 8.47 -16.40 1.68
C ALA A 15 9.43 -15.76 0.67
N SER A 16 10.75 -15.88 0.87
CA SER A 16 11.77 -15.35 -0.06
C SER A 16 11.88 -16.13 -1.36
N ASP A 17 11.33 -17.35 -1.42
CA ASP A 17 11.27 -18.15 -2.65
C ASP A 17 10.02 -17.86 -3.49
N MET A 18 9.12 -17.01 -3.02
CA MET A 18 7.97 -16.58 -3.82
C MET A 18 8.47 -15.82 -5.06
N PRO A 19 8.03 -16.20 -6.27
CA PRO A 19 8.50 -15.57 -7.50
C PRO A 19 7.90 -14.17 -7.73
N VAL A 20 6.92 -13.80 -6.91
CA VAL A 20 6.23 -12.51 -6.93
C VAL A 20 5.84 -12.10 -5.51
N ASP A 21 5.56 -10.82 -5.31
CA ASP A 21 4.99 -10.29 -4.06
C ASP A 21 3.87 -9.27 -4.35
N GLN A 22 3.22 -8.75 -3.30
CA GLN A 22 1.96 -8.02 -3.41
C GLN A 22 2.07 -6.68 -4.15
N HIS A 23 3.27 -6.10 -4.24
CA HIS A 23 3.51 -4.88 -5.01
C HIS A 23 3.33 -5.09 -6.51
N GLU A 24 3.63 -6.29 -7.02
CA GLU A 24 3.36 -6.65 -8.43
C GLU A 24 1.87 -6.86 -8.67
N LEU A 25 1.14 -7.46 -7.72
CA LEU A 25 -0.31 -7.57 -7.79
C LEU A 25 -0.97 -6.18 -7.84
N LEU A 26 -0.47 -5.25 -7.03
CA LEU A 26 -0.93 -3.86 -7.04
C LEU A 26 -0.58 -3.15 -8.35
N ALA A 27 0.61 -3.38 -8.89
CA ALA A 27 1.04 -2.83 -10.17
C ALA A 27 0.18 -3.29 -11.37
N LEU A 28 -0.37 -4.51 -11.34
CA LEU A 28 -1.33 -5.00 -12.35
C LEU A 28 -2.61 -4.16 -12.44
N CYS A 29 -2.87 -3.33 -11.44
CA CYS A 29 -3.99 -2.41 -11.46
C CYS A 29 -3.72 -1.09 -12.17
N ALA A 30 -2.48 -0.75 -12.46
CA ALA A 30 -2.14 0.49 -13.14
C ALA A 30 -2.78 0.57 -14.56
N PRO A 31 -3.23 1.76 -15.01
CA PRO A 31 -3.29 3.05 -14.31
C PRO A 31 -4.66 3.28 -13.61
N ARG A 32 -5.42 2.22 -13.29
CA ARG A 32 -6.71 2.36 -12.60
C ARG A 32 -6.49 2.84 -11.16
N PRO A 33 -7.34 3.74 -10.64
CA PRO A 33 -7.13 4.32 -9.33
C PRO A 33 -7.28 3.29 -8.21
N ILE A 34 -6.35 3.28 -7.25
CA ILE A 34 -6.40 2.46 -6.05
C ILE A 34 -6.03 3.30 -4.81
N LEU A 35 -6.83 3.11 -3.76
CA LEU A 35 -6.57 3.61 -2.41
C LEU A 35 -6.25 2.42 -1.50
N ILE A 36 -5.01 2.38 -0.99
CA ILE A 36 -4.61 1.47 0.08
C ILE A 36 -4.96 2.10 1.43
N SER A 37 -5.64 1.34 2.27
CA SER A 37 -6.27 1.78 3.51
C SER A 37 -5.92 0.85 4.66
N GLY A 38 -5.75 1.39 5.87
CA GLY A 38 -5.66 0.57 7.07
C GLY A 38 -5.73 1.36 8.37
N GLY A 39 -5.90 0.64 9.48
CA GLY A 39 -5.97 1.19 10.82
C GLY A 39 -4.60 1.40 11.48
N LEU A 40 -4.64 1.83 12.74
CA LEU A 40 -3.44 2.04 13.53
C LEU A 40 -2.70 0.74 13.78
N PRO A 41 -1.35 0.71 13.69
CA PRO A 41 -0.57 -0.44 14.08
C PRO A 41 -0.91 -0.92 15.49
N LEU A 42 -1.16 -0.01 16.45
CA LEU A 42 -1.45 -0.41 17.82
C LEU A 42 -2.78 -1.18 17.98
N ALA A 43 -3.72 -1.02 17.05
CA ALA A 43 -5.04 -1.63 17.07
C ALA A 43 -5.23 -2.71 15.97
N ASP A 44 -4.35 -2.74 14.95
CA ASP A 44 -4.38 -3.68 13.83
C ASP A 44 -2.96 -4.03 13.34
N ARG A 45 -2.15 -4.65 14.21
CA ARG A 45 -0.79 -5.12 13.83
C ARG A 45 -0.81 -6.21 12.77
N TRP A 46 -1.89 -6.99 12.73
CA TRP A 46 -1.96 -8.20 11.91
C TRP A 46 -1.93 -7.90 10.41
N GLN A 47 -2.48 -6.76 10.01
CA GLN A 47 -2.54 -6.33 8.62
C GLN A 47 -1.18 -5.86 8.06
N ASP A 48 -0.22 -5.52 8.92
CA ASP A 48 1.06 -4.90 8.54
C ASP A 48 0.90 -3.67 7.63
N ILE A 49 0.37 -2.58 8.20
CA ILE A 49 0.18 -1.31 7.48
C ILE A 49 1.49 -0.71 6.94
N MET A 50 2.64 -1.04 7.56
CA MET A 50 3.96 -0.66 7.06
C MET A 50 4.29 -1.42 5.78
N GLY A 51 4.14 -2.75 5.77
CA GLY A 51 4.32 -3.57 4.58
C GLY A 51 3.38 -3.16 3.44
N MET A 52 2.15 -2.78 3.75
CA MET A 52 1.22 -2.22 2.77
C MET A 52 1.68 -0.89 2.18
N TYR A 53 2.26 0.01 2.99
CA TYR A 53 2.87 1.24 2.49
C TYR A 53 4.05 0.94 1.54
N ILE A 54 4.98 0.07 1.93
CA ILE A 54 6.11 -0.35 1.08
C ILE A 54 5.61 -0.92 -0.24
N CYS A 55 4.62 -1.83 -0.17
CA CYS A 55 3.96 -2.42 -1.33
C CYS A 55 3.39 -1.35 -2.28
N THR A 56 2.75 -0.32 -1.72
CA THR A 56 2.20 0.81 -2.49
C THR A 56 3.31 1.65 -3.14
N THR A 57 4.39 1.92 -2.42
CA THR A 57 5.55 2.63 -2.98
C THR A 57 6.19 1.82 -4.12
N LEU A 58 6.43 0.52 -3.93
CA LEU A 58 7.04 -0.36 -4.94
C LEU A 58 6.18 -0.53 -6.21
N ALA A 59 4.86 -0.36 -6.13
CA ALA A 59 3.98 -0.38 -7.30
C ALA A 59 3.98 0.95 -8.10
N SER A 60 4.46 2.04 -7.50
CA SER A 60 4.43 3.40 -8.08
C SER A 60 5.13 3.52 -9.45
N PRO A 61 6.29 2.87 -9.72
CA PRO A 61 6.95 2.95 -11.02
C PRO A 61 6.08 2.49 -12.20
N VAL A 62 5.22 1.48 -12.01
CA VAL A 62 4.32 0.99 -13.07
C VAL A 62 3.15 1.96 -13.30
N TYR A 63 2.66 2.61 -12.25
CA TYR A 63 1.70 3.70 -12.37
C TYR A 63 2.28 4.87 -13.17
N GLU A 64 3.51 5.28 -12.87
CA GLU A 64 4.22 6.36 -13.56
C GLU A 64 4.51 6.02 -15.03
N LEU A 65 4.94 4.79 -15.30
CA LEU A 65 5.15 4.28 -16.65
C LEU A 65 3.89 4.40 -17.53
N LEU A 66 2.71 4.16 -16.95
CA LEU A 66 1.42 4.19 -17.64
C LEU A 66 0.70 5.54 -17.54
N GLY A 67 1.42 6.62 -17.17
CA GLY A 67 0.90 7.99 -17.14
C GLY A 67 0.02 8.32 -15.93
N GLY A 68 -0.08 7.41 -14.96
CA GLY A 68 -0.63 7.71 -13.64
C GLY A 68 0.41 8.34 -12.72
N ARG A 69 -0.04 8.91 -11.61
CA ARG A 69 0.85 9.36 -10.53
C ARG A 69 0.85 8.31 -9.42
N GLY A 70 2.03 7.80 -9.06
CA GLY A 70 2.29 6.94 -7.91
C GLY A 70 2.40 7.72 -6.59
N LEU A 71 2.95 7.09 -5.55
CA LEU A 71 3.34 7.77 -4.32
C LEU A 71 4.64 8.54 -4.51
N SER A 72 4.67 9.80 -4.06
CA SER A 72 5.86 10.67 -4.16
C SER A 72 6.94 10.39 -3.10
N TYR A 73 6.76 9.36 -2.28
CA TYR A 73 7.66 9.01 -1.19
C TYR A 73 8.27 7.64 -1.43
N GLY A 74 9.59 7.54 -1.23
CA GLY A 74 10.33 6.28 -1.36
C GLY A 74 10.10 5.33 -0.18
N TYR A 75 10.83 4.22 -0.23
CA TYR A 75 11.07 3.31 0.89
C TYR A 75 12.60 3.22 1.09
N GLY A 76 13.04 2.77 2.26
CA GLY A 76 14.46 2.58 2.55
C GLY A 76 14.64 2.02 3.95
N GLU A 77 15.74 1.32 4.16
CA GLU A 77 16.08 0.73 5.45
C GLU A 77 16.45 1.84 6.44
N GLU A 78 15.98 1.74 7.69
CA GLU A 78 16.58 2.49 8.78
C GLU A 78 18.02 2.02 9.00
N LYS A 79 18.83 2.85 9.67
CA LYS A 79 20.13 2.38 10.18
C LYS A 79 19.96 1.34 11.30
N ASP A 80 18.79 1.35 11.93
CA ASP A 80 18.37 0.34 12.88
C ASP A 80 17.68 -0.81 12.13
N GLU A 81 18.36 -1.95 12.04
CA GLU A 81 17.87 -3.17 11.38
C GLU A 81 16.59 -3.73 12.03
N SER A 82 16.22 -3.27 13.24
CA SER A 82 14.94 -3.61 13.87
C SER A 82 13.75 -2.82 13.30
N VAL A 83 14.01 -1.84 12.42
CA VAL A 83 13.01 -0.99 11.78
C VAL A 83 13.11 -1.16 10.26
N CYS A 84 12.14 -1.87 9.69
CA CYS A 84 12.17 -2.26 8.27
C CYS A 84 12.02 -1.10 7.27
N VAL A 85 11.61 0.09 7.72
CA VAL A 85 11.38 1.26 6.88
C VAL A 85 11.74 2.53 7.62
N ARG A 86 12.36 3.51 6.95
CA ARG A 86 12.54 4.83 7.54
C ARG A 86 11.22 5.41 8.02
N THR A 87 11.20 5.81 9.28
CA THR A 87 10.01 6.38 9.91
C THR A 87 9.74 7.81 9.45
N ASP A 88 10.75 8.50 8.90
CA ASP A 88 10.64 9.85 8.38
C ASP A 88 9.96 9.94 7.00
N ILE A 89 9.78 8.81 6.30
CA ILE A 89 9.06 8.70 5.02
C ILE A 89 7.70 8.00 5.17
N PHE A 90 7.44 7.33 6.30
CA PHE A 90 6.13 6.75 6.56
C PHE A 90 5.12 7.85 6.96
N PRO A 91 3.96 7.96 6.30
CA PRO A 91 2.99 9.00 6.63
C PRO A 91 2.42 8.81 8.03
N GLY A 92 2.26 9.91 8.76
CA GLY A 92 1.63 9.91 10.08
C GLY A 92 0.17 9.46 10.05
N VAL A 93 -0.38 9.17 11.23
CA VAL A 93 -1.80 8.83 11.42
C VAL A 93 -2.68 9.94 10.85
N ASN A 94 -3.71 9.57 10.10
CA ASN A 94 -4.63 10.49 9.42
C ASN A 94 -3.98 11.41 8.36
N VAL A 95 -2.71 11.18 8.01
CA VAL A 95 -2.01 11.88 6.91
C VAL A 95 -2.12 11.02 5.66
N GLY A 96 -2.94 11.45 4.71
CA GLY A 96 -3.17 10.73 3.45
C GLY A 96 -2.24 11.18 2.32
N LEU A 97 -1.61 10.22 1.65
CA LEU A 97 -0.92 10.40 0.38
C LEU A 97 -1.93 10.17 -0.77
N MET A 98 -2.75 11.18 -1.04
CA MET A 98 -3.95 11.06 -1.88
C MET A 98 -3.87 11.80 -3.22
N GLY A 99 -2.67 12.24 -3.62
CA GLY A 99 -2.46 13.16 -4.73
C GLY A 99 -2.33 12.53 -6.12
N GLY A 100 -2.45 11.21 -6.23
CA GLY A 100 -2.26 10.44 -7.45
C GLY A 100 -3.27 9.31 -7.61
N ARG A 101 -3.18 8.59 -8.73
CA ARG A 101 -4.05 7.43 -9.02
C ARG A 101 -3.70 6.23 -8.14
N LEU A 102 -2.48 6.18 -7.60
CA LEU A 102 -2.16 5.29 -6.49
C LEU A 102 -2.07 6.11 -5.21
N ALA A 103 -2.84 5.74 -4.20
CA ALA A 103 -2.98 6.48 -2.95
C ALA A 103 -2.88 5.58 -1.72
N PHE A 104 -2.49 6.19 -0.61
CA PHE A 104 -2.35 5.52 0.69
C PHE A 104 -2.89 6.41 1.82
N ARG A 105 -3.67 5.83 2.74
CA ARG A 105 -4.06 6.52 3.98
C ARG A 105 -4.26 5.55 5.14
N MET A 106 -3.58 5.83 6.24
CA MET A 106 -3.79 5.19 7.53
C MET A 106 -4.74 6.03 8.40
N HIS A 107 -5.73 5.40 9.03
CA HIS A 107 -6.63 6.04 9.98
C HIS A 107 -6.32 5.68 11.44
N ASP A 108 -7.00 6.35 12.37
CA ASP A 108 -6.86 6.19 13.83
C ASP A 108 -7.72 5.06 14.46
N GLY A 109 -8.62 4.45 13.69
CA GLY A 109 -9.37 3.26 14.09
C GLY A 109 -8.56 1.94 14.12
N GLY A 110 -9.27 0.83 14.43
CA GLY A 110 -8.72 -0.53 14.43
C GLY A 110 -8.90 -1.26 13.09
N HIS A 111 -9.21 -2.56 13.15
CA HIS A 111 -9.48 -3.37 11.95
C HIS A 111 -10.87 -3.08 11.36
N GLU A 112 -11.02 -1.92 10.73
CA GLU A 112 -12.27 -1.46 10.13
C GLU A 112 -12.03 -0.51 8.94
N PRO A 113 -12.98 -0.39 7.99
CA PRO A 113 -12.86 0.59 6.90
C PRO A 113 -13.50 1.95 7.21
N GLY A 114 -14.31 2.04 8.27
CA GLY A 114 -15.21 3.16 8.61
C GLY A 114 -14.56 4.54 8.45
N PRO A 115 -13.46 4.82 9.16
CA PRO A 115 -12.80 6.13 9.17
C PRO A 115 -12.25 6.59 7.81
N ASN A 116 -12.05 5.67 6.86
CA ASN A 116 -11.52 5.99 5.54
C ASN A 116 -12.62 6.25 4.47
N TRP A 117 -13.89 5.95 4.75
CA TRP A 117 -14.98 6.14 3.78
C TRP A 117 -15.09 7.57 3.22
N PRO A 118 -15.05 8.65 4.02
CA PRO A 118 -15.12 10.01 3.47
C PRO A 118 -13.97 10.30 2.50
N TYR A 119 -12.75 9.84 2.82
CA TYR A 119 -11.57 10.01 1.97
C TYR A 119 -11.61 9.16 0.71
N PHE A 120 -12.19 7.96 0.79
CA PHE A 120 -12.44 7.12 -0.38
C PHE A 120 -13.44 7.79 -1.34
N LEU A 121 -14.54 8.37 -0.82
CA LEU A 121 -15.52 9.06 -1.66
C LEU A 121 -14.91 10.26 -2.37
N ASP A 122 -14.11 11.07 -1.66
CA ASP A 122 -13.35 12.17 -2.26
C ASP A 122 -12.36 11.69 -3.33
N PHE A 123 -11.66 10.58 -3.08
CA PHE A 123 -10.73 9.98 -4.02
C PHE A 123 -11.45 9.45 -5.27
N PHE A 124 -12.57 8.77 -5.06
CA PHE A 124 -13.40 8.22 -6.13
C PHE A 124 -13.97 9.34 -7.01
N ASP A 125 -14.44 10.43 -6.40
CA ASP A 125 -14.93 11.58 -7.15
C ASP A 125 -13.83 12.16 -8.06
N ARG A 126 -12.62 12.36 -7.53
CA ARG A 126 -11.50 12.97 -8.29
C ARG A 126 -10.94 12.08 -9.40
N PHE A 127 -10.86 10.77 -9.21
CA PHE A 127 -10.12 9.89 -10.12
C PHE A 127 -10.99 8.93 -10.93
N VAL A 128 -12.29 8.83 -10.62
CA VAL A 128 -13.24 7.96 -11.32
C VAL A 128 -14.39 8.76 -11.94
N VAL A 129 -15.02 9.66 -11.18
CA VAL A 129 -16.20 10.41 -11.66
C VAL A 129 -15.78 11.64 -12.47
N ASN A 130 -15.03 12.54 -11.83
CA ASN A 130 -14.60 13.82 -12.36
C ASN A 130 -13.12 13.74 -12.75
N VAL A 131 -12.82 12.98 -13.80
CA VAL A 131 -11.45 12.92 -14.35
C VAL A 131 -11.15 14.25 -15.04
N SER A 132 -10.57 15.20 -14.30
CA SER A 132 -10.00 16.41 -14.88
C SER A 132 -8.74 16.05 -15.67
N GLU A 133 -8.74 16.33 -16.97
CA GLU A 133 -7.58 16.23 -17.87
C GLU A 133 -6.41 17.12 -17.43
#